data_AF-A0A969GP37-F1
#
_entry.id   AF-A0A969GP37-F1
#
_cell.length_a   1.000
_cell.length_b   1.000
_cell.length_c   1.000
_cell.angle_alpha   90.00
_cell.angle_beta   90.00
_cell.angle_gamma   90.00
#
_symmetry.space_group_name_H-M   'P 1'
#
loop_
_entity.id
_entity.type
_entity.pdbx_description
1 polymer ?
#
loop_
_entity_poly.entity_id
_entity_poly.type
_entity_poly.pdbx_seq_one_letter_code
_entity_poly.pdbx_strand_id
1 'polypeptide(L)' 'MPELPEVETYVRGLAPALHGRQVLSAQVHWPATIAYPSAAEFSHRMADQVFIGATRRGKYMVSL' A
#
# COMPACT_ATOMS: atom_id res chain seq x y z
N MET A 1 6.53 14.25 8.05
CA MET A 1 5.58 13.12 8.10
C MET A 1 4.21 13.69 7.81
N PRO A 2 3.39 13.07 6.95
CA PRO A 2 2.01 13.47 6.75
C PRO A 2 1.22 13.34 8.06
N GLU A 3 0.30 14.26 8.32
CA GLU A 3 -0.61 14.18 9.46
C GLU A 3 -1.92 13.48 9.04
N LEU A 4 -2.84 13.33 10.00
CA LEU A 4 -4.11 12.64 9.79
C LEU A 4 -4.90 13.16 8.57
N PRO A 5 -5.03 14.49 8.35
CA PRO A 5 -5.78 15.03 7.22
C PRO A 5 -5.13 14.73 5.86
N GLU A 6 -3.80 14.73 5.78
CA GLU A 6 -3.08 14.44 4.53
C GLU A 6 -3.22 12.96 4.16
N VAL A 7 -3.12 12.05 5.14
CA VAL A 7 -3.32 10.62 4.86
C VAL A 7 -4.76 10.34 4.42
N GLU A 8 -5.76 11.02 5.00
CA GLU A 8 -7.14 10.94 4.54
C GLU A 8 -7.29 11.41 3.08
N THR A 9 -6.59 12.49 2.72
CA THR A 9 -6.56 13.00 1.35
C THR A 9 -5.97 11.98 0.38
N TYR A 10 -4.87 11.31 0.76
CA TYR A 10 -4.27 10.26 -0.07
C TYR A 10 -5.20 9.05 -0.24
N VAL A 11 -5.88 8.59 0.82
CA VAL A 11 -6.82 7.47 0.73
C VAL A 11 -7.96 7.79 -0.22
N ARG A 12 -8.59 8.97 -0.08
CA ARG A 12 -9.70 9.38 -0.95
C ARG A 12 -9.28 9.55 -2.41
N GLY A 13 -8.06 10.04 -2.65
CA GLY A 13 -7.53 10.20 -4.00
C GLY A 13 -7.14 8.88 -4.68
N LEU A 14 -6.54 7.94 -3.93
CA LEU A 14 -6.00 6.70 -4.48
C LEU A 14 -7.03 5.57 -4.56
N ALA A 15 -7.96 5.46 -3.60
CA ALA A 15 -8.89 4.33 -3.53
C ALA A 15 -9.68 4.09 -4.85
N PRO A 16 -10.24 5.12 -5.52
CA PRO A 16 -10.94 4.92 -6.79
C PRO A 16 -10.03 4.46 -7.93
N ALA A 17 -8.77 4.90 -7.94
CA ALA A 17 -7.80 4.56 -8.98
C ALA A 17 -7.21 3.15 -8.80
N LEU A 18 -7.21 2.64 -7.56
CA LEU A 18 -6.66 1.33 -7.21
C LEU A 18 -7.71 0.22 -7.19
N HIS A 19 -8.96 0.50 -6.83
CA HIS A 19 -9.99 -0.54 -6.69
C HIS A 19 -10.11 -1.43 -7.95
N GLY A 20 -10.07 -2.75 -7.74
CA GLY A 20 -10.13 -3.78 -8.77
C GLY A 20 -8.83 -3.98 -9.58
N ARG A 21 -7.76 -3.21 -9.30
CA ARG A 21 -6.48 -3.36 -10.00
C ARG A 21 -5.66 -4.47 -9.38
N GLN A 22 -5.04 -5.30 -10.22
CA GLN A 22 -4.12 -6.36 -9.82
C GLN A 22 -2.68 -5.83 -9.81
N VAL A 23 -1.94 -6.19 -8.77
CA VAL A 23 -0.49 -5.96 -8.70
C VAL A 23 0.20 -7.03 -9.54
N LEU A 24 0.85 -6.62 -10.64
CA LEU A 24 1.59 -7.56 -11.49
C LEU A 24 2.95 -7.94 -10.89
N SER A 25 3.60 -6.98 -10.24
CA SER A 25 4.86 -7.19 -9.54
C SER A 25 5.13 -6.03 -8.58
N ALA A 26 6.01 -6.26 -7.61
CA ALA A 26 6.52 -5.23 -6.71
C ALA A 26 8.05 -5.24 -6.72
N GLN A 27 8.66 -4.05 -6.68
CA GLN A 27 10.11 -3.88 -6.62
C GLN A 27 10.45 -2.99 -5.42
N VAL A 28 11.34 -3.47 -4.56
CA VAL A 28 11.78 -2.75 -3.36
C VAL A 28 13.22 -2.29 -3.56
N HIS A 29 13.40 -0.99 -3.82
CA HIS A 29 14.72 -0.39 -4.03
C HIS A 29 15.45 -0.05 -2.72
N TRP A 30 14.72 0.10 -1.62
CA TRP A 30 15.27 0.37 -0.29
C TRP A 30 14.71 -0.64 0.72
N PRO A 31 15.45 -1.74 1.02
CA PRO A 31 14.93 -2.83 1.85
C PRO A 31 14.45 -2.41 3.25
N ALA A 32 15.09 -1.40 3.86
CA ALA A 32 14.72 -0.94 5.20
C ALA A 32 13.37 -0.21 5.27
N THR A 33 12.72 0.08 4.14
CA THR A 33 11.32 0.55 4.12
C THR A 33 10.35 -0.54 4.55
N ILE A 34 10.69 -1.81 4.32
CA ILE A 34 9.84 -2.95 4.67
C ILE A 34 10.20 -3.40 6.09
N ALA A 35 9.33 -3.10 7.05
CA ALA A 35 9.53 -3.51 8.45
C ALA A 35 9.32 -5.02 8.65
N TYR A 36 8.37 -5.61 7.92
CA TYR A 36 8.06 -7.04 7.92
C TYR A 36 7.21 -7.36 6.67
N PRO A 37 7.39 -8.51 6.00
CA PRO A 37 8.46 -9.50 6.18
C PRO A 37 9.79 -9.00 5.57
N SER A 38 10.66 -9.89 5.08
CA SER A 38 11.81 -9.45 4.27
C SER A 38 11.35 -8.77 2.97
N ALA A 39 12.16 -7.88 2.40
CA ALA A 39 11.82 -7.17 1.16
C ALA A 39 11.55 -8.11 -0.03
N ALA A 40 12.31 -9.22 -0.12
CA ALA A 40 12.11 -10.25 -1.15
C ALA A 40 10.77 -10.97 -0.97
N GLU A 41 10.47 -11.37 0.26
CA GLU A 41 9.21 -12.04 0.58
C GLU A 41 8.01 -11.11 0.40
N PHE A 42 8.13 -9.84 0.77
CA PHE A 42 7.12 -8.82 0.51
C PHE A 42 6.82 -8.73 -0.99
N SER A 43 7.87 -8.60 -1.81
CA SER A 43 7.72 -8.47 -3.26
C SER A 43 7.01 -9.69 -3.88
N HIS A 44 7.35 -10.90 -3.42
CA HIS A 44 6.70 -12.13 -3.84
C HIS A 44 5.22 -12.17 -3.41
N ARG A 45 4.92 -11.80 -2.15
CA ARG A 45 3.55 -11.81 -1.62
C ARG A 45 2.64 -10.78 -2.27
N MET A 46 3.20 -9.67 -2.77
CA MET A 46 2.43 -8.60 -3.42
C MET A 46 1.98 -8.96 -4.83
N ALA A 47 2.72 -9.82 -5.54
CA ALA A 47 2.30 -10.26 -6.86
C ALA A 47 0.90 -10.91 -6.80
N ASP A 48 0.09 -10.61 -7.81
CA ASP A 48 -1.27 -11.10 -8.01
C ASP A 48 -2.31 -10.70 -6.96
N GLN A 49 -1.96 -9.86 -5.99
CA GLN A 49 -2.95 -9.26 -5.10
C GLN A 49 -3.82 -8.24 -5.86
N VAL A 50 -5.09 -8.18 -5.48
CA VAL A 50 -6.06 -7.23 -6.03
C VAL A 50 -6.42 -6.21 -4.95
N PHE A 51 -6.37 -4.94 -5.29
CA PHE A 51 -6.85 -3.88 -4.40
C PHE A 51 -8.38 -3.92 -4.34
N ILE A 52 -8.93 -4.22 -3.17
CA ILE A 52 -10.36 -4.16 -2.88
C ILE A 52 -10.71 -2.78 -2.28
N GLY A 53 -9.75 -2.12 -1.65
CA GLY A 53 -9.92 -0.75 -1.20
C GLY A 53 -8.72 -0.19 -0.48
N ALA A 54 -8.88 1.02 0.05
CA ALA A 54 -7.92 1.63 0.95
C ALA A 54 -8.67 2.35 2.08
N THR A 55 -8.16 2.21 3.29
CA THR A 55 -8.67 2.86 4.50
C THR A 55 -7.51 3.52 5.23
N ARG A 56 -7.83 4.26 6.29
CA ARG A 56 -6.84 4.89 7.16
C ARG A 56 -7.01 4.42 8.60
N ARG A 57 -5.89 4.14 9.26
CA ARG A 57 -5.82 3.91 10.71
C ARG A 57 -4.79 4.85 11.32
N GLY A 58 -5.24 5.91 11.99
CA GLY A 58 -4.32 6.96 12.45
C GLY A 58 -3.54 7.55 11.27
N LYS A 59 -2.21 7.57 11.34
CA LYS A 59 -1.34 8.06 10.26
C LYS A 59 -0.94 6.98 9.23
N TYR A 60 -1.58 5.81 9.27
CA TYR A 60 -1.31 4.71 8.36
C TYR A 60 -2.41 4.58 7.31
N MET A 61 -2.00 4.39 6.05
CA MET A 61 -2.87 3.87 5.01
C MET A 61 -2.88 2.34 5.08
N VAL A 62 -4.05 1.74 4.93
CA VAL A 62 -4.25 0.29 4.95
C VAL A 62 -5.00 -0.11 3.69
N SER A 63 -4.35 -0.86 2.80
CA SER A 63 -5.01 -1.47 1.64
C SER A 63 -5.81 -2.71 2.06
N LEU A 64 -6.98 -2.88 1.45
CA LEU A 64 -7.85 -4.05 1.58
C LEU A 64 -7.77 -4.89 0.31
#